data_AF-W2Q9B5-F1
#
_entry.id   AF-W2Q9B5-F1
#
_cell.length_a   1.000
_cell.length_b   1.000
_cell.length_c   1.000
_cell.angle_alpha   90.00
_cell.angle_beta   90.00
_cell.angle_gamma   90.00
#
_symmetry.space_group_name_H-M   'P 1'
#
loop_
_entity.id
_entity.type
_entity.pdbx_description
1 polymer ?
#
loop_
_entity_poly.entity_id
_entity_poly.type
_entity_poly.pdbx_seq_one_letter_code
_entity_poly.pdbx_strand_id
1 'polypeptide(L)' 'MRRGTVIPHKSDENDALVEFQSCLGGLDPDLFGNSYRDRFYAAKLNHADTAFLTHDSFFRDSQKPFKWFECLL' A
#
# COMPACT_ATOMS: atom_id res chain seq x y z
N MET A 1 -11.82 11.06 -23.62
CA MET A 1 -11.34 10.83 -22.24
C MET A 1 -12.31 9.88 -21.55
N ARG A 2 -11.92 8.62 -21.25
CA ARG A 2 -12.70 7.75 -20.37
C ARG A 2 -12.48 8.23 -18.94
N ARG A 3 -13.52 8.75 -18.29
CA ARG A 3 -13.49 9.01 -16.84
C ARG A 3 -13.46 7.64 -16.16
N GLY A 4 -12.48 7.40 -15.30
CA GLY A 4 -12.52 6.25 -14.40
C GLY A 4 -13.73 6.38 -13.47
N THR A 5 -14.45 5.29 -13.24
CA THR A 5 -15.52 5.24 -12.24
C THR A 5 -14.87 5.13 -10.87
N VAL A 6 -15.23 6.04 -9.95
CA VAL A 6 -14.80 5.94 -8.55
C VAL A 6 -15.64 4.87 -7.89
N ILE A 7 -14.99 3.92 -7.22
CA ILE A 7 -15.64 2.86 -6.46
C ILE A 7 -15.95 3.42 -5.06
N PRO A 8 -17.19 3.34 -4.58
CA PRO A 8 -17.52 3.75 -3.22
C PRO A 8 -16.86 2.84 -2.19
N HIS A 9 -16.21 3.45 -1.20
CA HIS A 9 -15.59 2.77 -0.05
C HIS A 9 -16.25 3.21 1.24
N LYS A 10 -16.17 2.36 2.28
CA LYS A 10 -16.63 2.65 3.64
C LYS A 10 -15.58 3.43 4.44
N SER A 11 -14.32 3.35 4.03
CA SER A 11 -13.18 4.05 4.62
C SER A 11 -12.39 4.86 3.59
N ASP A 12 -11.78 5.95 4.05
CA ASP A 12 -10.81 6.74 3.28
C ASP A 12 -9.46 6.00 3.13
N GLU A 13 -9.23 4.95 3.92
CA GLU A 13 -8.06 4.07 3.82
C GLU A 13 -8.29 2.97 2.78
N ASN A 14 -8.04 3.30 1.52
CA ASN A 14 -8.14 2.38 0.40
C ASN A 14 -7.11 2.71 -0.68
N ASP A 15 -6.83 1.75 -1.55
CA ASP A 15 -5.92 1.91 -2.69
C ASP A 15 -6.66 2.28 -4.01
N ALA A 16 -7.87 2.84 -3.88
CA ALA A 16 -8.88 3.07 -4.91
C ALA A 16 -9.68 1.85 -5.37
N LEU A 17 -9.29 0.61 -5.03
CA LEU A 17 -10.06 -0.60 -5.32
C LEU A 17 -10.40 -1.43 -4.07
N VAL A 18 -9.47 -1.52 -3.13
CA VAL A 18 -9.52 -2.38 -1.96
C VAL A 18 -9.29 -1.55 -0.69
N GLU A 19 -10.11 -1.78 0.33
CA GLU A 19 -9.99 -1.12 1.63
C GLU A 19 -8.89 -1.75 2.47
N PHE A 20 -8.12 -0.94 3.20
CA PHE A 20 -7.00 -1.41 4.03
C PHE A 20 -7.42 -2.52 5.02
N GLN A 21 -8.59 -2.37 5.64
CA GLN A 21 -9.14 -3.35 6.59
C GLN A 21 -9.33 -4.74 5.99
N SER A 22 -9.63 -4.84 4.68
CA SER A 22 -9.76 -6.12 4.00
C SER A 22 -8.42 -6.82 3.76
N CYS A 23 -7.31 -6.07 3.76
CA CYS A 23 -5.95 -6.57 3.56
C CYS A 23 -5.27 -7.04 4.86
N LEU A 24 -5.81 -6.68 6.03
CA LEU A 24 -5.18 -6.96 7.33
C LEU A 24 -5.04 -8.45 7.65
N GLY A 25 -5.87 -9.31 7.05
CA GLY A 25 -5.83 -10.75 7.31
C GLY A 25 -6.08 -11.13 8.78
N GLY A 26 -6.75 -10.27 9.55
CA GLY A 26 -7.01 -10.45 10.98
C GLY A 26 -5.93 -9.92 11.93
N LEU A 27 -4.91 -9.22 11.42
CA LEU A 27 -3.93 -8.50 12.23
C LEU A 27 -4.46 -7.15 12.72
N ASP A 28 -3.93 -6.68 13.84
CA ASP A 28 -4.24 -5.35 14.38
C ASP A 28 -3.66 -4.25 13.47
N PRO A 29 -4.48 -3.27 13.00
CA PRO A 29 -4.01 -2.15 12.19
C PRO A 29 -2.84 -1.38 12.81
N ASP A 30 -2.78 -1.28 14.14
CA ASP A 30 -1.76 -0.50 14.85
C ASP A 30 -0.36 -1.13 14.76
N LEU A 31 -0.26 -2.38 14.30
CA LEU A 31 1.02 -3.04 14.03
C LEU A 31 1.70 -2.51 12.76
N PHE A 32 0.95 -1.88 11.86
CA PHE A 32 1.45 -1.48 10.56
C PHE A 32 2.11 -0.11 10.59
N GLY A 33 3.31 -0.05 10.00
CA GLY A 33 4.11 1.17 9.91
C GLY A 33 4.30 1.65 8.47
N ASN A 34 4.78 2.89 8.33
CA ASN A 34 4.89 3.59 7.06
C ASN A 34 6.32 3.58 6.48
N SER A 35 7.26 2.89 7.12
CA SER A 35 8.64 2.77 6.70
C SER A 35 8.88 1.39 6.10
N TYR A 36 9.64 1.32 5.01
CA TYR A 36 10.08 0.04 4.42
C TYR A 36 10.96 -0.80 5.36
N ARG A 37 11.30 -0.29 6.55
CA ARG A 37 11.99 -1.04 7.61
C ARG A 37 11.02 -1.71 8.60
N ASP A 38 9.73 -1.36 8.56
CA ASP A 38 8.73 -1.92 9.45
C ASP A 38 8.40 -3.36 9.04
N ARG A 39 8.29 -4.26 10.03
CA ARG A 39 7.97 -5.67 9.76
C ARG A 39 6.60 -5.80 9.09
N PHE A 40 5.62 -5.07 9.59
CA PHE A 40 4.30 -4.94 8.98
C PHE A 40 4.26 -3.58 8.27
N TYR A 41 4.54 -3.58 6.97
CA TYR A 41 4.66 -2.37 6.19
C TYR A 41 3.34 -2.05 5.46
N ALA A 42 2.74 -0.91 5.77
CA ALA A 42 1.59 -0.37 5.07
C ALA A 42 2.05 0.55 3.93
N ALA A 43 2.29 -0.06 2.77
CA ALA A 43 2.66 0.68 1.56
C ALA A 43 1.51 1.63 1.14
N LYS A 44 1.82 2.92 0.99
CA LYS A 44 0.87 3.96 0.53
C LYS A 44 0.88 4.06 -1.00
N LEU A 45 0.43 2.97 -1.62
CA LEU A 45 0.33 2.78 -3.07
C LEU A 45 -1.16 2.77 -3.47
N ASN A 46 -1.45 3.19 -4.70
CA ASN A 46 -2.75 2.86 -5.31
C ASN A 46 -2.72 1.41 -5.82
N HIS A 47 -3.88 0.86 -6.16
CA HIS A 47 -4.01 -0.54 -6.55
C HIS A 47 -3.15 -0.90 -7.77
N ALA A 48 -3.00 0.01 -8.73
CA ALA A 48 -2.20 -0.24 -9.93
C ALA A 48 -0.69 -0.32 -9.63
N ASP A 49 -0.20 0.52 -8.72
CA ASP A 49 1.21 0.53 -8.31
C ASP A 49 1.61 -0.75 -7.54
N THR A 50 0.64 -1.47 -6.96
CA THR A 50 0.89 -2.78 -6.33
C THR A 50 1.30 -3.88 -7.32
N ALA A 51 1.15 -3.65 -8.63
CA ALA A 51 1.67 -4.54 -9.66
C ALA A 51 3.20 -4.44 -9.85
N PHE A 52 3.87 -3.50 -9.16
CA PHE A 52 5.33 -3.35 -9.15
C PHE A 52 5.96 -3.18 -10.55
N LEU A 53 5.24 -2.55 -11.49
CA LEU A 53 5.72 -2.28 -12.85
C LEU A 53 6.77 -1.16 -12.91
N THR A 54 6.88 -0.39 -11.84
CA THR A 54 7.90 0.64 -11.65
C THR A 54 8.59 0.42 -10.31
N HIS A 55 9.81 0.95 -10.16
CA HIS A 55 10.60 0.76 -8.95
C HIS A 55 10.18 1.75 -7.84
N ASP A 56 10.87 1.69 -6.70
CA ASP A 56 10.56 2.49 -5.53
C ASP A 56 10.55 4.01 -5.76
N SER A 57 9.68 4.69 -5.01
CA SER A 57 9.69 6.14 -4.92
C SER A 57 11.01 6.65 -4.32
N PHE A 58 11.57 7.71 -4.90
CA PHE A 58 12.77 8.35 -4.35
C PHE A 58 12.48 9.09 -3.04
N PHE A 59 11.29 9.70 -2.91
CA PHE A 59 11.01 10.70 -1.88
C PHE A 59 10.23 10.20 -0.66
N ARG A 60 9.52 9.08 -0.76
CA ARG A 60 8.62 8.59 0.30
C ARG A 60 8.97 7.18 0.71
N ASP A 61 9.33 6.97 1.97
CA ASP A 61 9.62 5.64 2.52
C ASP A 61 8.40 4.71 2.48
N SER A 62 7.19 5.27 2.57
CA SER A 62 5.92 4.55 2.43
C SER A 62 5.59 4.14 0.99
N GLN A 63 6.48 4.40 0.04
CA GLN A 63 6.35 4.02 -1.36
C GLN A 63 7.61 3.32 -1.86
N LYS A 64 8.26 2.54 -0.97
CA LYS A 64 9.44 1.74 -1.30
C LYS A 64 9.20 0.23 -1.09
N PRO A 65 8.23 -0.40 -1.77
CA PRO A 65 7.93 -1.82 -1.60
C PRO A 65 9.10 -2.74 -1.98
N PHE A 66 9.94 -2.39 -2.97
CA PHE A 66 11.10 -3.21 -3.33
C PHE A 66 12.13 -3.23 -2.21
N LYS A 67 12.46 -2.07 -1.62
CA LYS A 67 13.34 -2.00 -0.45
C LYS A 67 12.80 -2.78 0.74
N TRP A 68 11.49 -2.79 0.95
CA TRP A 68 10.89 -3.61 2.00
C TRP A 68 11.12 -5.10 1.77
N PHE A 69 10.91 -5.59 0.54
CA PHE A 69 11.21 -6.98 0.18
C PHE A 69 12.70 -7.33 0.34
N GLU A 70 13.60 -6.42 -0.02
CA GLU A 70 15.05 -6.58 0.16
C GLU A 70 15.49 -6.59 1.64
N CYS A 71 14.73 -5.96 2.54
CA CYS A 71 15.06 -5.90 3.97
C CYS A 71 14.47 -7.08 4.76
N LEU A 72 13.51 -7.80 4.19
CA LEU A 72 12.86 -8.98 4.77
C LEU A 72 13.53 -10.31 4.38
N LEU A 73 14.29 -10.32 3.28
CA LEU A 73 15.06 -11.46 2.76
C LEU A 73 16.55 -11.34 3.12
#